data_AF-A0AAV5W3Q9-F1
#
_entry.id   AF-A0AAV5W3Q9-F1
#
_cell.length_a   1.000
_cell.length_b   1.000
_cell.length_c   1.000
_cell.angle_alpha   90.00
_cell.angle_beta   90.00
_cell.angle_gamma   90.00
#
_symmetry.space_group_name_H-M   'P 1'
#
loop_
_entity.id
_entity.type
_entity.pdbx_description
1 polymer ?
#
loop_
_entity_poly.entity_id
_entity_poly.type
_entity_poly.pdbx_seq_one_letter_code
_entity_poly.pdbx_strand_id
1 'polypeptide(L)'
;SNTLKVKMRIPPMLQSPAAKSAITYAGASLVTGIIAKILITKMFFDYPIVILMLQMATVLFSVELLRVFGVLKLAPYTFDKGRHLFLPSILMSISAWLSISAYEGIGLPLFDPIKRLTPLLVLGVATFVYRKQQRLDRETLLAVIGVSLLSSIAVNFELGMGRFSLFYGLIAGLLHAAAFVQFESLSENFSPLEMMYMHSFNSLVVFLIADIVQDEIRDAFMYVMTSSNKTFVFLFIILMVLGLAIQYTTFHCLGTNGALVTSIVANGRDVFQVMFAYYTSAYLFYDLYPGITNWISFFGTAGSIYYFFRKYDIEQLKATPYIKC
;
A
#
# COMPACT_ATOMS: atom_id res chain seq x y z
N SER A 1 -20.25 7.65 -47.26
CA SER A 1 -20.28 7.93 -45.81
C SER A 1 -19.49 6.85 -45.10
N ASN A 2 -18.18 7.09 -44.88
CA ASN A 2 -17.28 6.14 -44.25
C ASN A 2 -17.38 6.30 -42.73
N THR A 3 -18.06 5.36 -42.08
CA THR A 3 -18.18 5.25 -40.63
C THR A 3 -16.81 4.90 -40.04
N LEU A 4 -16.17 5.91 -39.44
CA LEU A 4 -15.06 5.76 -38.49
C LEU A 4 -15.51 4.88 -37.33
N LYS A 5 -15.26 3.57 -37.43
CA LYS A 5 -15.22 2.69 -36.27
C LYS A 5 -14.00 3.10 -35.45
N VAL A 6 -14.21 4.01 -34.49
CA VAL A 6 -13.31 4.21 -33.35
C VAL A 6 -13.34 2.91 -32.57
N LYS A 7 -12.49 1.97 -32.98
CA LYS A 7 -12.18 0.78 -32.19
C LYS A 7 -11.48 1.33 -30.96
N MET A 8 -12.22 1.48 -29.87
CA MET A 8 -11.71 1.81 -28.54
C MET A 8 -10.78 0.65 -28.17
N ARG A 9 -9.55 0.70 -28.69
CA ARG A 9 -8.52 -0.29 -28.48
C ARG A 9 -8.10 -0.07 -27.03
N ILE A 10 -8.61 -0.94 -26.16
CA ILE A 10 -8.14 -1.04 -24.77
C ILE A 10 -6.61 -0.97 -24.85
N PRO A 11 -5.97 -0.05 -24.11
CA PRO A 11 -4.53 0.14 -24.22
C PRO A 11 -3.83 -1.21 -24.02
N PRO A 12 -2.80 -1.54 -24.82
CA PRO A 12 -2.08 -2.82 -24.74
C PRO A 12 -1.52 -3.11 -23.34
N MET A 13 -1.47 -2.09 -22.48
CA MET A 13 -1.26 -2.17 -21.04
C MET A 13 -2.09 -3.24 -20.34
N LEU A 14 -3.41 -3.41 -20.60
CA LEU A 14 -4.23 -4.35 -19.82
C LEU A 14 -3.82 -5.83 -19.96
N GLN A 15 -2.98 -6.14 -20.94
CA GLN A 15 -2.51 -7.50 -21.23
C GLN A 15 -1.08 -7.76 -20.74
N SER A 16 -0.32 -6.74 -20.34
CA SER A 16 1.06 -6.90 -19.87
C SER A 16 1.10 -7.52 -18.45
N PRO A 17 2.12 -8.34 -18.14
CA PRO A 17 2.29 -8.90 -16.79
C PRO A 17 2.40 -7.81 -15.72
N ALA A 18 2.99 -6.66 -16.07
CA ALA A 18 3.05 -5.45 -15.25
C ALA A 18 1.66 -4.92 -14.86
N ALA A 19 0.75 -4.71 -15.81
CA ALA A 19 -0.58 -4.22 -15.48
C ALA A 19 -1.42 -5.24 -14.70
N LYS A 20 -1.27 -6.54 -15.02
CA LYS A 20 -1.95 -7.60 -14.26
C LYS A 20 -1.56 -7.58 -12.79
N SER A 21 -0.27 -7.44 -12.48
CA SER A 21 0.21 -7.34 -11.10
C SER A 21 -0.33 -6.09 -10.39
N ALA A 22 -0.35 -4.94 -11.07
CA ALA A 22 -0.88 -3.68 -10.53
C ALA A 22 -2.39 -3.76 -10.23
N ILE A 23 -3.17 -4.32 -11.15
CA ILE A 23 -4.62 -4.53 -10.96
C ILE A 23 -4.88 -5.50 -9.81
N THR A 24 -4.11 -6.60 -9.73
CA THR A 24 -4.27 -7.59 -8.67
C THR A 24 -3.93 -6.99 -7.30
N TYR A 25 -2.85 -6.20 -7.21
CA TYR A 25 -2.49 -5.47 -6.00
C TYR A 25 -3.55 -4.42 -5.59
N ALA A 26 -4.04 -3.64 -6.56
CA ALA A 26 -5.09 -2.65 -6.29
C ALA A 26 -6.38 -3.32 -5.78
N GLY A 27 -6.81 -4.41 -6.43
CA GLY A 27 -7.99 -5.17 -6.03
C GLY A 27 -7.84 -5.82 -4.66
N ALA A 28 -6.76 -6.58 -4.44
CA ALA A 28 -6.49 -7.26 -3.17
C ALA A 28 -6.43 -6.25 -2.02
N SER A 29 -5.72 -5.14 -2.20
CA SER A 29 -5.58 -4.16 -1.13
C SER A 29 -6.82 -3.28 -0.91
N LEU A 30 -7.64 -3.04 -1.93
CA LEU A 30 -8.95 -2.43 -1.76
C LEU A 30 -9.87 -3.29 -0.88
N VAL A 31 -9.98 -4.59 -1.20
CA VAL A 31 -10.83 -5.51 -0.44
C VAL A 31 -10.33 -5.65 1.00
N THR A 32 -9.02 -5.84 1.18
CA THR A 32 -8.39 -5.90 2.51
C THR A 32 -8.66 -4.62 3.31
N GLY A 33 -8.49 -3.46 2.68
CA GLY A 33 -8.72 -2.17 3.31
C GLY A 33 -10.17 -1.93 3.73
N ILE A 34 -11.15 -2.39 2.95
CA ILE A 34 -12.58 -2.30 3.32
C ILE A 34 -12.89 -3.21 4.52
N ILE A 35 -12.45 -4.47 4.49
CA ILE A 35 -12.70 -5.42 5.58
C ILE A 35 -12.03 -4.95 6.88
N ALA A 36 -10.77 -4.48 6.81
CA ALA A 36 -10.08 -3.92 7.95
C ALA A 36 -10.84 -2.74 8.58
N LYS A 37 -11.37 -1.83 7.75
CA LYS A 37 -12.17 -0.70 8.24
C LYS A 37 -13.48 -1.14 8.88
N ILE A 38 -14.15 -2.15 8.34
CA ILE A 38 -15.37 -2.69 8.96
C ILE A 38 -15.06 -3.24 10.35
N LEU A 39 -13.96 -4.00 10.50
CA LEU A 39 -13.52 -4.53 11.80
C LEU A 39 -13.22 -3.41 12.82
N ILE A 40 -12.43 -2.42 12.42
CA ILE A 40 -12.06 -1.31 13.31
C ILE A 40 -13.27 -0.46 13.68
N THR A 41 -14.07 -0.03 12.69
CA THR A 41 -15.10 1.01 12.90
C THR A 41 -16.48 0.48 13.26
N LYS A 42 -16.89 -0.67 12.73
CA LYS A 42 -18.24 -1.23 12.96
C LYS A 42 -18.24 -2.31 14.02
N MET A 43 -17.16 -3.08 14.12
CA MET A 43 -17.00 -4.06 15.19
C MET A 43 -16.28 -3.48 16.41
N PHE A 44 -15.78 -2.24 16.36
CA PHE A 44 -15.06 -1.60 17.47
C PHE A 44 -13.80 -2.38 17.91
N PHE A 45 -13.15 -3.06 16.97
CA PHE A 45 -11.87 -3.74 17.22
C PHE A 45 -10.72 -2.82 16.85
N ASP A 46 -10.42 -1.86 17.73
CA ASP A 46 -9.43 -0.80 17.51
C ASP A 46 -8.04 -1.19 18.03
N TYR A 47 -7.53 -2.32 17.54
CA TYR A 47 -6.20 -2.86 17.90
C TYR A 47 -5.36 -3.12 16.63
N PRO A 48 -4.98 -2.05 15.90
CA PRO A 48 -4.34 -2.16 14.60
C PRO A 48 -2.93 -2.79 14.65
N ILE A 49 -2.18 -2.66 15.76
CA ILE A 49 -0.88 -3.35 15.89
C ILE A 49 -1.11 -4.86 16.00
N VAL A 50 -2.10 -5.27 16.78
CA VAL A 50 -2.48 -6.69 16.89
C VAL A 50 -2.89 -7.26 15.54
N ILE A 51 -3.65 -6.52 14.74
CA ILE A 51 -4.01 -6.93 13.37
C ILE A 51 -2.76 -7.15 12.52
N LEU A 52 -1.86 -6.17 12.48
CA LEU A 52 -0.63 -6.25 11.67
C LEU A 52 0.26 -7.42 12.13
N MET A 53 0.42 -7.58 13.44
CA MET A 53 1.19 -8.67 14.04
C MET A 53 0.63 -10.04 13.65
N LEU A 54 -0.69 -10.24 13.80
CA LEU A 54 -1.35 -11.50 13.47
C LEU A 54 -1.34 -11.78 11.97
N GLN A 55 -1.39 -10.74 11.12
CA GLN A 55 -1.20 -10.92 9.68
C GLN A 55 0.22 -11.42 9.36
N MET A 56 1.27 -10.86 9.98
CA MET A 56 2.65 -11.37 9.79
C MET A 56 2.80 -12.81 10.30
N ALA A 57 2.22 -13.12 11.45
CA ALA A 57 2.22 -14.48 12.00
C ALA A 57 1.49 -15.46 11.08
N THR A 58 0.36 -15.06 10.51
CA THR A 58 -0.42 -15.86 9.54
C THR A 58 0.40 -16.13 8.28
N VAL A 59 1.15 -15.14 7.77
CA VAL A 59 2.07 -15.32 6.63
C VAL A 59 3.12 -16.38 6.94
N LEU A 60 3.81 -16.25 8.07
CA LEU A 60 4.86 -17.19 8.45
C LEU A 60 4.31 -18.61 8.62
N PHE A 61 3.20 -18.75 9.36
CA PHE A 61 2.56 -20.03 9.58
C PHE A 61 2.12 -20.68 8.27
N SER A 62 1.48 -19.91 7.37
CA SER A 62 1.00 -20.43 6.09
C SER A 62 2.13 -20.84 5.15
N VAL A 63 3.20 -20.05 5.08
CA VAL A 63 4.36 -20.36 4.23
C VAL A 63 5.09 -21.60 4.74
N GLU A 64 5.31 -21.73 6.06
CA GLU A 64 5.93 -22.92 6.63
C GLU A 64 5.06 -24.16 6.46
N LEU A 65 3.75 -24.04 6.68
CA LEU A 65 2.82 -25.14 6.47
C LEU A 65 2.87 -25.65 5.03
N LEU A 66 2.79 -24.75 4.04
CA LEU A 66 2.89 -25.10 2.63
C LEU A 66 4.26 -25.66 2.23
N ARG A 67 5.33 -25.22 2.90
CA ARG A 67 6.69 -25.75 2.71
C ARG A 67 6.81 -27.17 3.27
N VAL A 68 6.27 -27.44 4.46
CA VAL A 68 6.26 -28.78 5.08
C VAL A 68 5.46 -29.77 4.24
N PHE A 69 4.33 -29.34 3.64
CA PHE A 69 3.57 -30.14 2.69
C PHE A 69 4.25 -30.30 1.31
N GLY A 70 5.42 -29.69 1.09
CA GLY A 70 6.15 -29.79 -0.18
C GLY A 70 5.53 -29.02 -1.34
N VAL A 71 4.50 -28.20 -1.10
CA VAL A 71 3.84 -27.37 -2.12
C VAL A 71 4.75 -26.22 -2.55
N LEU A 72 5.47 -25.62 -1.58
CA LEU A 72 6.41 -24.53 -1.82
C LEU A 72 7.85 -25.02 -1.72
N LYS A 73 8.59 -24.89 -2.82
CA LYS A 73 10.05 -25.07 -2.86
C LYS A 73 10.74 -23.78 -2.41
N LEU A 74 10.62 -23.47 -1.12
CA LEU A 74 11.27 -22.32 -0.49
C LEU A 74 12.39 -22.79 0.42
N ALA A 75 13.55 -22.14 0.35
CA ALA A 75 14.62 -22.37 1.31
C ALA A 75 14.17 -21.93 2.72
N PRO A 76 14.58 -22.64 3.80
CA PRO A 76 14.32 -22.18 5.17
C PRO A 76 14.83 -20.76 5.40
N TYR A 77 14.27 -20.10 6.41
CA TYR A 77 14.85 -18.86 6.91
C TYR A 77 16.32 -19.07 7.27
N THR A 78 17.18 -18.33 6.61
CA THR A 78 18.60 -18.22 6.94
C THR A 78 18.87 -16.80 7.38
N PHE A 79 19.60 -16.64 8.48
CA PHE A 79 19.94 -15.33 9.02
C PHE A 79 20.66 -14.44 7.99
N ASP A 80 21.43 -15.06 7.09
CA ASP A 80 22.11 -14.36 5.99
C ASP A 80 21.13 -13.65 5.04
N LYS A 81 20.16 -14.38 4.47
CA LYS A 81 19.06 -13.78 3.67
C LYS A 81 18.23 -12.78 4.48
N GLY A 82 17.93 -13.11 5.74
CA GLY A 82 17.14 -12.26 6.63
C GLY A 82 17.79 -10.90 6.89
N ARG A 83 19.13 -10.85 6.99
CA ARG A 83 19.91 -9.64 7.21
C ARG A 83 19.78 -8.63 6.08
N HIS A 84 19.75 -9.10 4.82
CA HIS A 84 19.58 -8.21 3.67
C HIS A 84 18.23 -7.49 3.68
N LEU A 85 17.18 -8.15 4.17
CA LEU A 85 15.83 -7.59 4.24
C LEU A 85 15.51 -6.97 5.61
N PHE A 86 16.47 -6.94 6.53
CA PHE A 86 16.26 -6.48 7.91
C PHE A 86 15.92 -4.99 7.98
N LEU A 87 16.80 -4.15 7.45
CA LEU A 87 16.61 -2.69 7.43
C LEU A 87 15.31 -2.28 6.73
N PRO A 88 15.03 -2.69 5.47
CA PRO A 88 13.80 -2.25 4.80
C PRO A 88 12.54 -2.75 5.51
N SER A 89 12.58 -3.94 6.14
CA SER A 89 11.45 -4.44 6.93
C SER A 89 11.18 -3.57 8.15
N ILE A 90 12.21 -3.24 8.93
CA ILE A 90 12.08 -2.39 10.11
C ILE A 90 11.55 -1.01 9.74
N LEU A 91 12.09 -0.39 8.69
CA LEU A 91 11.63 0.91 8.23
C LEU A 91 10.15 0.87 7.84
N MET A 92 9.71 -0.19 7.15
CA MET A 92 8.31 -0.37 6.77
C MET A 92 7.40 -0.64 7.97
N SER A 93 7.86 -1.40 8.97
CA SER A 93 7.09 -1.67 10.20
C SER A 93 6.95 -0.44 11.08
N ILE A 94 8.04 0.31 11.30
CA ILE A 94 8.00 1.58 12.05
C ILE A 94 7.13 2.60 11.31
N SER A 95 7.24 2.66 9.98
CA SER A 95 6.35 3.47 9.16
C SER A 95 4.88 3.12 9.39
N ALA A 96 4.52 1.82 9.36
CA ALA A 96 3.16 1.37 9.60
C ALA A 96 2.67 1.76 11.00
N TRP A 97 3.52 1.60 12.02
CA TRP A 97 3.21 2.00 13.39
C TRP A 97 2.99 3.51 13.54
N LEU A 98 3.94 4.34 13.10
CA LEU A 98 3.81 5.81 13.15
C LEU A 98 2.61 6.32 12.37
N SER A 99 2.26 5.65 11.28
CA SER A 99 1.07 6.00 10.52
C SER A 99 -0.22 5.77 11.30
N ILE A 100 -0.26 4.74 12.13
CA ILE A 100 -1.40 4.48 13.01
C ILE A 100 -1.47 5.58 14.06
N SER A 101 -0.35 5.91 14.70
CA SER A 101 -0.26 7.02 15.67
C SER A 101 -0.64 8.37 15.07
N ALA A 102 -0.46 8.56 13.76
CA ALA A 102 -0.88 9.78 13.09
C ALA A 102 -2.41 9.94 13.04
N TYR A 103 -3.20 8.86 13.11
CA TYR A 103 -4.66 8.95 12.99
C TYR A 103 -5.35 9.65 14.16
N GLU A 104 -4.75 9.65 15.36
CA GLU A 104 -5.32 10.31 16.55
C GLU A 104 -5.54 11.83 16.37
N GLY A 105 -4.83 12.46 15.44
CA GLY A 105 -4.92 13.91 15.17
C GLY A 105 -5.68 14.31 13.90
N ILE A 106 -6.40 13.39 13.24
CA ILE A 106 -7.07 13.62 11.94
C ILE A 106 -8.61 13.62 12.11
N GLY A 107 -9.28 14.64 11.58
CA GLY A 107 -10.74 14.81 11.69
C GLY A 107 -11.59 13.71 11.03
N LEU A 108 -11.02 13.01 10.04
CA LEU A 108 -11.57 11.76 9.49
C LEU A 108 -10.51 10.66 9.71
N PRO A 109 -10.51 9.96 10.85
CA PRO A 109 -9.37 9.18 11.37
C PRO A 109 -8.98 7.93 10.55
N LEU A 110 -9.50 7.78 9.33
CA LEU A 110 -9.38 6.56 8.51
C LEU A 110 -8.63 6.75 7.19
N PHE A 111 -8.23 7.97 6.85
CA PHE A 111 -7.53 8.25 5.60
C PHE A 111 -6.41 9.26 5.86
N ASP A 112 -5.18 8.81 5.75
CA ASP A 112 -4.00 9.64 5.99
C ASP A 112 -3.72 10.46 4.72
N PRO A 113 -3.80 11.79 4.77
CA PRO A 113 -3.46 12.63 3.63
C PRO A 113 -1.96 12.63 3.32
N ILE A 114 -1.09 12.44 4.32
CA ILE A 114 0.37 12.53 4.16
C ILE A 114 0.92 11.30 3.45
N LYS A 115 0.37 10.11 3.75
CA LYS A 115 0.67 8.90 2.98
C LYS A 115 0.43 9.05 1.48
N ARG A 116 -0.46 9.95 1.06
CA ARG A 116 -0.72 10.19 -0.36
C ARG A 116 0.42 10.93 -1.06
N LEU A 117 1.36 11.50 -0.31
CA LEU A 117 2.60 12.06 -0.84
C LEU A 117 3.68 11.00 -1.09
N THR A 118 3.43 9.73 -0.76
CA THR A 118 4.39 8.62 -0.92
C THR A 118 5.04 8.55 -2.30
N PRO A 119 4.35 8.71 -3.44
CA PRO A 119 5.02 8.67 -4.75
C PRO A 119 6.10 9.75 -4.92
N LEU A 120 5.88 10.95 -4.37
CA LEU A 120 6.88 12.02 -4.37
C LEU A 120 8.03 11.71 -3.42
N LEU A 121 7.74 11.16 -2.24
CA LEU A 121 8.75 10.75 -1.28
C LEU A 121 9.62 9.62 -1.83
N VAL A 122 9.03 8.64 -2.53
CA VAL A 122 9.75 7.56 -3.23
C VAL A 122 10.67 8.13 -4.28
N LEU A 123 10.18 9.06 -5.12
CA LEU A 123 11.01 9.70 -6.14
C LEU A 123 12.18 10.49 -5.51
N GLY A 124 11.90 11.26 -4.46
CA GLY A 124 12.90 12.02 -3.72
C GLY A 124 13.96 11.13 -3.09
N VAL A 125 13.56 10.08 -2.37
CA VAL A 125 14.48 9.14 -1.73
C VAL A 125 15.30 8.37 -2.77
N ALA A 126 14.68 7.90 -3.86
CA ALA A 126 15.39 7.22 -4.95
C ALA A 126 16.47 8.12 -5.57
N THR A 127 16.15 9.39 -5.80
CA THR A 127 17.03 10.34 -6.50
C THR A 127 18.11 10.91 -5.57
N PHE A 128 17.75 11.39 -4.38
CA PHE A 128 18.66 12.12 -3.50
C PHE A 128 19.43 11.22 -2.54
N VAL A 129 18.80 10.15 -2.02
CA VAL A 129 19.44 9.26 -1.03
C VAL A 129 20.18 8.13 -1.75
N TYR A 130 19.49 7.41 -2.64
CA TYR A 130 20.06 6.26 -3.33
C TYR A 130 20.74 6.59 -4.67
N ARG A 131 20.69 7.86 -5.10
CA ARG A 131 21.29 8.35 -6.35
C ARG A 131 20.90 7.51 -7.58
N LYS A 132 19.74 6.86 -7.54
CA LYS A 132 19.17 6.18 -8.71
C LYS A 132 18.74 7.24 -9.70
N GLN A 133 19.36 7.24 -10.89
CA GLN A 133 18.97 8.14 -11.98
C GLN A 133 17.64 7.70 -12.59
N GLN A 134 16.52 8.11 -12.01
CA GLN A 134 15.24 8.08 -12.69
C GLN A 134 15.16 9.28 -13.63
N ARG A 135 15.37 9.05 -14.93
CA ARG A 135 15.10 10.05 -15.96
C ARG A 135 13.58 10.15 -16.15
N LEU A 136 12.93 11.01 -15.37
CA LEU A 136 11.55 11.42 -15.62
C LEU A 136 11.55 12.69 -16.46
N ASP A 137 10.80 12.67 -17.56
CA ASP A 137 10.42 13.88 -18.28
C ASP A 137 9.62 14.83 -17.37
N ARG A 138 9.64 16.13 -17.68
CA ARG A 138 8.89 17.14 -16.90
C ARG A 138 7.41 16.81 -16.84
N GLU A 139 6.88 16.23 -17.92
CA GLU A 139 5.50 15.79 -18.02
C GLU A 139 5.16 14.63 -17.08
N THR A 140 6.01 13.60 -16.98
CA THR A 140 5.78 12.47 -16.07
C THR A 140 5.93 12.90 -14.61
N LEU A 141 6.87 13.82 -14.31
CA LEU A 141 6.98 14.43 -12.99
C LEU A 141 5.71 15.19 -12.59
N LEU A 142 5.16 16.01 -13.49
CA LEU A 142 3.89 16.72 -13.25
C LEU A 142 2.74 15.74 -12.99
N ALA A 143 2.72 14.59 -13.67
CA ALA A 143 1.74 13.54 -13.41
C ALA A 143 1.87 12.95 -12.00
N VAL A 144 3.10 12.67 -11.52
CA VAL A 144 3.34 12.15 -10.16
C VAL A 144 2.95 13.18 -9.10
N ILE A 145 3.28 14.46 -9.32
CA ILE A 145 2.84 15.58 -8.46
C ILE A 145 1.31 15.65 -8.44
N GLY A 146 0.67 15.59 -9.62
CA GLY A 146 -0.77 15.57 -9.76
C GLY A 146 -1.41 14.43 -8.97
N VAL A 147 -0.95 13.19 -9.15
CA VAL A 147 -1.43 12.02 -8.40
C VAL A 147 -1.32 12.25 -6.89
N SER A 148 -0.20 12.77 -6.41
CA SER A 148 0.07 12.90 -4.97
C SER A 148 -0.74 14.02 -4.32
N LEU A 149 -0.81 15.19 -4.95
CA LEU A 149 -1.56 16.34 -4.42
C LEU A 149 -3.07 16.16 -4.57
N LEU A 150 -3.54 15.70 -5.74
CA LEU A 150 -4.96 15.50 -5.97
C LEU A 150 -5.50 14.40 -5.06
N SER A 151 -4.76 13.31 -4.87
CA SER A 151 -5.17 12.29 -3.90
C SER A 151 -5.18 12.86 -2.47
N SER A 152 -4.20 13.67 -2.06
CA SER A 152 -4.23 14.35 -0.73
C SER A 152 -5.49 15.19 -0.52
N ILE A 153 -5.95 15.90 -1.54
CA ILE A 153 -7.17 16.71 -1.50
C ILE A 153 -8.44 15.86 -1.32
N ALA A 154 -8.45 14.57 -1.70
CA ALA A 154 -9.64 13.72 -1.53
C ALA A 154 -10.05 13.52 -0.07
N VAL A 155 -9.16 13.74 0.89
CA VAL A 155 -9.49 13.66 2.33
C VAL A 155 -9.75 15.04 2.93
N ASN A 156 -9.99 16.05 2.09
CA ASN A 156 -10.04 17.46 2.50
C ASN A 156 -8.81 17.81 3.32
N PHE A 157 -7.62 17.80 2.71
CA PHE A 157 -6.33 18.09 3.36
C PHE A 157 -6.44 19.27 4.36
N GLU A 158 -6.72 18.96 5.62
CA GLU A 158 -6.97 19.97 6.64
C GLU A 158 -5.63 20.38 7.21
N LEU A 159 -5.17 21.57 6.85
CA LEU A 159 -3.96 22.18 7.43
C LEU A 159 -4.08 22.43 8.95
N GLY A 160 -5.28 22.23 9.52
CA GLY A 160 -5.54 22.22 10.96
C GLY A 160 -5.21 20.90 11.67
N MET A 161 -4.67 19.89 10.97
CA MET A 161 -4.17 18.65 11.59
C MET A 161 -3.27 18.95 12.79
N GLY A 162 -3.42 18.15 13.85
CA GLY A 162 -2.55 18.26 15.02
C GLY A 162 -1.08 18.18 14.60
N ARG A 163 -0.23 19.10 15.08
CA ARG A 163 1.18 19.20 14.68
C ARG A 163 1.94 17.86 14.82
N PHE A 164 1.59 17.06 15.82
CA PHE A 164 2.15 15.72 16.04
C PHE A 164 1.70 14.71 14.98
N SER A 165 0.44 14.73 14.55
CA SER A 165 -0.06 13.86 13.47
C SER A 165 0.67 14.14 12.15
N LEU A 166 0.89 15.43 11.84
CA LEU A 166 1.66 15.80 10.65
C LEU A 166 3.12 15.34 10.73
N PHE A 167 3.74 15.48 11.89
CA PHE A 167 5.11 15.02 12.12
C PHE A 167 5.24 13.50 11.97
N TYR A 168 4.37 12.72 12.61
CA TYR A 168 4.36 11.26 12.51
C TYR A 168 4.06 10.79 11.08
N GLY A 169 3.09 11.41 10.40
CA GLY A 169 2.75 11.07 9.02
C GLY A 169 3.91 11.33 8.04
N LEU A 170 4.65 12.44 8.19
CA LEU A 170 5.79 12.75 7.32
C LEU A 170 6.96 11.78 7.53
N ILE A 171 7.29 11.48 8.79
CA ILE A 171 8.33 10.48 9.11
C ILE A 171 7.90 9.11 8.60
N ALA A 172 6.65 8.72 8.83
CA ALA A 172 6.11 7.46 8.34
C ALA A 172 6.23 7.36 6.82
N GLY A 173 5.86 8.41 6.08
CA GLY A 173 5.98 8.47 4.62
C GLY A 173 7.43 8.35 4.13
N LEU A 174 8.37 9.02 4.79
CA LEU A 174 9.81 8.94 4.45
C LEU A 174 10.38 7.55 4.68
N LEU A 175 10.06 6.93 5.83
CA LEU A 175 10.49 5.57 6.14
C LEU A 175 9.86 4.56 5.17
N HIS A 176 8.58 4.74 4.82
CA HIS A 176 7.90 3.92 3.83
C HIS A 176 8.59 3.99 2.46
N ALA A 177 8.87 5.21 2.00
CA ALA A 177 9.54 5.46 0.73
C ALA A 177 10.94 4.83 0.71
N ALA A 178 11.70 4.99 1.79
CA ALA A 178 13.03 4.38 1.93
C ALA A 178 12.98 2.86 1.94
N ALA A 179 11.97 2.25 2.57
CA ALA A 179 11.76 0.81 2.55
C ALA A 179 11.43 0.32 1.13
N PHE A 180 10.51 0.99 0.43
CA PHE A 180 10.09 0.59 -0.92
C PHE A 180 11.23 0.64 -1.94
N VAL A 181 12.06 1.68 -1.92
CA VAL A 181 13.22 1.80 -2.83
C VAL A 181 14.26 0.70 -2.56
N GLN A 182 14.45 0.32 -1.29
CA GLN A 182 15.33 -0.79 -0.92
C GLN A 182 14.76 -2.15 -1.34
N PHE A 183 13.47 -2.39 -1.08
CA PHE A 183 12.82 -3.63 -1.49
C PHE A 183 12.80 -3.77 -3.02
N GLU A 184 12.59 -2.69 -3.77
CA GLU A 184 12.74 -2.68 -5.22
C GLU A 184 14.16 -3.13 -5.64
N SER A 185 15.22 -2.58 -5.01
CA SER A 185 16.60 -3.01 -5.30
C SER A 185 16.86 -4.48 -4.97
N LEU A 186 16.22 -5.01 -3.93
CA LEU A 186 16.37 -6.41 -3.51
C LEU A 186 15.54 -7.36 -4.38
N SER A 187 14.48 -6.87 -5.01
CA SER A 187 13.60 -7.68 -5.88
C SER A 187 14.30 -8.22 -7.13
N GLU A 188 15.46 -7.65 -7.51
CA GLU A 188 16.32 -8.19 -8.57
C GLU A 188 16.96 -9.52 -8.20
N ASN A 189 17.20 -9.76 -6.90
CA ASN A 189 17.93 -10.92 -6.39
C ASN A 189 17.03 -11.93 -5.66
N PHE A 190 15.89 -11.48 -5.12
CA PHE A 190 14.99 -12.29 -4.31
C PHE A 190 13.63 -12.42 -4.97
N SER A 191 13.04 -13.61 -4.90
CA SER A 191 11.66 -13.80 -5.36
C SER A 191 10.64 -13.09 -4.44
N PRO A 192 9.47 -12.67 -4.96
CA PRO A 192 8.45 -12.00 -4.13
C PRO A 192 8.00 -12.82 -2.91
N LEU A 193 7.98 -14.15 -3.05
CA LEU A 193 7.64 -15.08 -1.96
C LEU A 193 8.72 -15.10 -0.87
N GLU A 194 10.01 -15.12 -1.26
CA GLU A 194 11.12 -15.01 -0.31
C GLU A 194 11.10 -13.65 0.40
N MET A 195 10.88 -12.57 -0.35
CA MET A 195 10.80 -11.23 0.22
C MET A 195 9.67 -11.12 1.25
N MET A 196 8.47 -11.61 0.91
CA MET A 196 7.33 -11.66 1.82
C MET A 196 7.65 -12.44 3.09
N TYR A 197 8.24 -13.63 2.97
CA TYR A 197 8.56 -14.47 4.11
C TYR A 197 9.60 -13.85 5.04
N MET A 198 10.71 -13.33 4.50
CA MET A 198 11.75 -12.66 5.29
C MET A 198 11.22 -11.36 5.93
N HIS A 199 10.41 -10.61 5.18
CA HIS A 199 9.78 -9.40 5.68
C HIS A 199 8.84 -9.69 6.85
N SER A 200 7.96 -10.67 6.72
CA SER A 200 7.02 -11.03 7.79
C SER A 200 7.74 -11.49 9.06
N PHE A 201 8.87 -12.20 8.94
CA PHE A 201 9.68 -12.59 10.09
C PHE A 201 10.26 -11.37 10.82
N ASN A 202 10.94 -10.50 10.08
CA ASN A 202 11.57 -9.30 10.65
C ASN A 202 10.52 -8.32 11.24
N SER A 203 9.39 -8.15 10.54
CA SER A 203 8.28 -7.29 10.98
C SER A 203 7.59 -7.80 12.23
N LEU A 204 7.46 -9.13 12.39
CA LEU A 204 6.83 -9.71 13.57
C LEU A 204 7.59 -9.31 14.85
N VAL A 205 8.92 -9.32 14.81
CA VAL A 205 9.76 -8.88 15.95
C VAL A 205 9.48 -7.42 16.28
N VAL A 206 9.37 -6.54 15.28
CA VAL A 206 9.08 -5.12 15.50
C VAL A 206 7.69 -4.91 16.10
N PHE A 207 6.67 -5.62 15.60
CA PHE A 207 5.32 -5.49 16.14
C PHE A 207 5.16 -6.07 17.54
N LEU A 208 5.91 -7.14 17.89
CA LEU A 208 5.97 -7.62 19.27
C LEU A 208 6.58 -6.58 20.22
N ILE A 209 7.61 -5.87 19.78
CA ILE A 209 8.20 -4.77 20.57
C ILE A 209 7.21 -3.61 20.69
N ALA A 210 6.51 -3.26 19.61
CA ALA A 210 5.51 -2.20 19.63
C ALA A 210 4.34 -2.54 20.57
N ASP A 211 3.92 -3.82 20.58
CA ASP A 211 2.89 -4.30 21.50
C ASP A 211 3.32 -4.23 22.97
N ILE A 212 4.57 -4.54 23.31
CA ILE A 212 5.08 -4.37 24.69
C ILE A 212 4.93 -2.91 25.18
N VAL A 213 4.99 -1.94 24.26
CA VAL A 213 4.83 -0.51 24.60
C VAL A 213 3.36 -0.10 24.71
N GLN A 214 2.47 -0.66 23.89
CA GLN A 214 1.06 -0.25 23.82
C GLN A 214 0.08 -1.15 24.59
N ASP A 215 0.48 -2.38 24.94
CA ASP A 215 -0.33 -3.42 25.59
C ASP A 215 -1.63 -3.79 24.82
N GLU A 216 -1.64 -3.65 23.48
CA GLU A 216 -2.82 -3.91 22.66
C GLU A 216 -3.24 -5.39 22.67
N ILE A 217 -2.31 -6.35 22.75
CA ILE A 217 -2.63 -7.80 22.79
C ILE A 217 -3.55 -8.11 23.95
N ARG A 218 -3.28 -7.53 25.13
CA ARG A 218 -4.07 -7.78 26.34
C ARG A 218 -5.49 -7.28 26.15
N ASP A 219 -5.65 -6.07 25.64
CA ASP A 219 -6.96 -5.46 25.42
C ASP A 219 -7.72 -6.17 24.29
N ALA A 220 -7.05 -6.56 23.22
CA ALA A 220 -7.62 -7.37 22.14
C ALA A 220 -8.12 -8.73 22.66
N PHE A 221 -7.37 -9.38 23.56
CA PHE A 221 -7.80 -10.63 24.19
C PHE A 221 -9.05 -10.43 25.06
N MET A 222 -9.08 -9.37 25.86
CA MET A 222 -10.24 -9.02 26.68
C MET A 222 -11.48 -8.73 25.82
N TYR A 223 -11.31 -8.02 24.69
CA TYR A 223 -12.37 -7.80 23.71
C TYR A 223 -12.92 -9.14 23.19
N VAL A 224 -12.04 -10.07 22.79
CA VAL A 224 -12.45 -11.37 22.24
C VAL A 224 -13.25 -12.19 23.26
N MET A 225 -12.87 -12.13 24.54
CA MET A 225 -13.58 -12.85 25.60
C MET A 225 -14.94 -12.25 25.95
N THR A 226 -15.08 -10.93 25.83
CA THR A 226 -16.26 -10.21 26.35
C THR A 226 -17.28 -9.88 25.26
N SER A 227 -16.81 -9.51 24.06
CA SER A 227 -17.60 -8.82 23.03
C SER A 227 -17.57 -9.50 21.66
N SER A 228 -16.90 -10.65 21.54
CA SER A 228 -16.78 -11.34 20.25
C SER A 228 -18.11 -11.92 19.77
N ASN A 229 -18.43 -11.64 18.51
CA ASN A 229 -19.56 -12.23 17.79
C ASN A 229 -19.06 -13.16 16.67
N LYS A 230 -19.88 -14.12 16.24
CA LYS A 230 -19.56 -15.02 15.12
C LYS A 230 -19.20 -14.26 13.83
N THR A 231 -19.89 -13.14 13.57
CA THR A 231 -19.59 -12.26 12.44
C THR A 231 -18.21 -11.62 12.56
N PHE A 232 -17.82 -11.20 13.77
CA PHE A 232 -16.48 -10.67 14.02
C PHE A 232 -15.43 -11.74 13.70
N VAL A 233 -15.56 -12.94 14.25
CA VAL A 233 -14.60 -14.04 14.03
C VAL A 233 -14.49 -14.37 12.54
N PHE A 234 -15.61 -14.45 11.82
CA PHE A 234 -15.62 -14.70 10.38
C PHE A 234 -14.89 -13.62 9.58
N LEU A 235 -15.18 -12.34 9.82
CA LEU A 235 -14.51 -11.23 9.15
C LEU A 235 -13.02 -11.15 9.52
N PHE A 236 -12.69 -11.47 10.77
CA PHE A 236 -11.31 -11.49 11.25
C PHE A 236 -10.49 -12.56 10.54
N ILE A 237 -11.02 -13.79 10.41
CA ILE A 237 -10.37 -14.87 9.64
C ILE A 237 -10.17 -14.46 8.18
N ILE A 238 -11.18 -13.86 7.55
CA ILE A 238 -11.08 -13.33 6.18
C ILE A 238 -9.96 -12.28 6.10
N LEU A 239 -9.88 -11.36 7.07
CA LEU A 239 -8.83 -10.35 7.10
C LEU A 239 -7.42 -10.96 7.22
N MET A 240 -7.26 -12.05 7.98
CA MET A 240 -5.98 -12.76 8.08
C MET A 240 -5.58 -13.38 6.73
N VAL A 241 -6.52 -14.03 6.03
CA VAL A 241 -6.28 -14.61 4.70
C VAL A 241 -5.99 -13.52 3.66
N LEU A 242 -6.74 -12.42 3.69
CA LEU A 242 -6.48 -11.26 2.83
C LEU A 242 -5.13 -10.61 3.13
N GLY A 243 -4.66 -10.67 4.39
CA GLY A 243 -3.31 -10.29 4.81
C GLY A 243 -2.21 -11.03 4.04
N LEU A 244 -2.41 -12.33 3.75
CA LEU A 244 -1.49 -13.11 2.90
C LEU A 244 -1.48 -12.57 1.47
N ALA A 245 -2.68 -12.37 0.92
CA ALA A 245 -2.86 -11.95 -0.47
C ALA A 245 -2.29 -10.55 -0.72
N ILE A 246 -2.57 -9.59 0.17
CA ILE A 246 -2.04 -8.23 0.06
C ILE A 246 -0.51 -8.21 0.16
N GLN A 247 0.09 -8.99 1.05
CA GLN A 247 1.55 -9.01 1.20
C GLN A 247 2.25 -9.60 -0.03
N TYR A 248 1.76 -10.73 -0.52
CA TYR A 248 2.28 -11.34 -1.75
C TYR A 248 2.14 -10.40 -2.95
N THR A 249 0.94 -9.85 -3.15
CA THR A 249 0.68 -8.95 -4.30
C THR A 249 1.45 -7.64 -4.21
N THR A 250 1.75 -7.14 -3.00
CA THR A 250 2.60 -5.96 -2.79
C THR A 250 4.01 -6.22 -3.30
N PHE A 251 4.68 -7.28 -2.82
CA PHE A 251 6.04 -7.60 -3.26
C PHE A 251 6.10 -8.01 -4.73
N HIS A 252 5.07 -8.69 -5.24
CA HIS A 252 4.99 -9.01 -6.66
C HIS A 252 4.86 -7.74 -7.51
N CYS A 253 3.96 -6.82 -7.15
CA CYS A 253 3.78 -5.55 -7.87
C CYS A 253 5.06 -4.71 -7.82
N LEU A 254 5.72 -4.69 -6.67
CA LEU A 254 6.97 -3.98 -6.47
C LEU A 254 8.09 -4.52 -7.36
N GLY A 255 8.26 -5.84 -7.44
CA GLY A 255 9.29 -6.45 -8.28
C GLY A 255 9.04 -6.29 -9.77
N THR A 256 7.77 -6.24 -10.22
CA THR A 256 7.45 -6.10 -11.65
C THR A 256 7.34 -4.67 -12.14
N ASN A 257 6.89 -3.74 -11.30
CA ASN A 257 6.59 -2.36 -11.70
C ASN A 257 7.49 -1.31 -11.02
N GLY A 258 8.25 -1.70 -10.00
CA GLY A 258 9.06 -0.79 -9.20
C GLY A 258 8.30 -0.04 -8.11
N ALA A 259 9.05 0.69 -7.29
CA ALA A 259 8.56 1.39 -6.10
C ALA A 259 7.59 2.53 -6.45
N LEU A 260 7.94 3.31 -7.49
CA LEU A 260 7.16 4.48 -7.90
C LEU A 260 5.77 4.09 -8.42
N VAL A 261 5.70 3.12 -9.33
CA VAL A 261 4.42 2.68 -9.92
C VAL A 261 3.53 2.03 -8.87
N THR A 262 4.11 1.20 -7.98
CA THR A 262 3.37 0.58 -6.87
C THR A 262 2.73 1.62 -5.95
N SER A 263 3.44 2.72 -5.68
CA SER A 263 2.93 3.84 -4.88
C SER A 263 1.83 4.64 -5.61
N ILE A 264 1.96 4.85 -6.92
CA ILE A 264 0.92 5.51 -7.73
C ILE A 264 -0.37 4.68 -7.76
N VAL A 265 -0.25 3.35 -7.93
CA VAL A 265 -1.37 2.43 -7.92
C VAL A 265 -2.06 2.41 -6.55
N ALA A 266 -1.28 2.44 -5.47
CA ALA A 266 -1.80 2.55 -4.10
C ALA A 266 -2.63 3.82 -3.91
N ASN A 267 -2.12 4.98 -4.34
CA ASN A 267 -2.87 6.25 -4.28
C ASN A 267 -4.17 6.20 -5.10
N GLY A 268 -4.14 5.59 -6.29
CA GLY A 268 -5.35 5.42 -7.11
C GLY A 268 -6.41 4.59 -6.39
N ARG A 269 -6.00 3.47 -5.77
CA ARG A 269 -6.87 2.64 -4.93
C ARG A 269 -7.42 3.42 -3.73
N ASP A 270 -6.60 4.22 -3.06
CA ASP A 270 -7.02 4.97 -1.87
C ASP A 270 -8.06 6.06 -2.19
N VAL A 271 -7.92 6.74 -3.32
CA VAL A 271 -8.93 7.71 -3.79
C VAL A 271 -10.25 7.02 -4.13
N PHE A 272 -10.19 5.85 -4.77
CA PHE A 272 -11.38 5.04 -5.00
C PHE A 272 -12.03 4.60 -3.68
N GLN A 273 -11.23 4.16 -2.71
CA GLN A 273 -11.73 3.75 -1.39
C GLN A 273 -12.38 4.89 -0.61
N VAL A 274 -11.85 6.13 -0.70
CA VAL A 274 -12.50 7.32 -0.13
C VAL A 274 -13.85 7.57 -0.79
N MET A 275 -13.90 7.54 -2.12
CA MET A 275 -15.14 7.81 -2.85
C MET A 275 -16.21 6.75 -2.53
N PHE A 276 -15.80 5.48 -2.45
CA PHE A 276 -16.67 4.38 -2.01
C PHE A 276 -17.18 4.60 -0.57
N ALA A 277 -16.32 5.07 0.34
CA ALA A 277 -16.73 5.37 1.71
C ALA A 277 -17.75 6.51 1.78
N TYR A 278 -17.56 7.61 1.05
CA TYR A 278 -18.54 8.69 0.98
C TYR A 278 -19.87 8.24 0.38
N TYR A 279 -19.84 7.44 -0.69
CA TYR A 279 -21.06 6.93 -1.30
C TYR A 279 -21.83 6.01 -0.35
N THR A 280 -21.11 5.13 0.35
CA THR A 280 -21.69 4.25 1.37
C THR A 280 -22.26 5.06 2.54
N SER A 281 -21.55 6.12 2.95
CA SER A 281 -22.01 7.01 4.02
C SER A 281 -23.27 7.77 3.65
N ALA A 282 -23.35 8.31 2.43
CA ALA A 282 -24.53 9.01 1.95
C ALA A 282 -25.75 8.09 1.85
N TYR A 283 -25.57 6.84 1.38
CA TYR A 283 -26.68 5.92 1.14
C TYR A 283 -27.15 5.18 2.40
N LEU A 284 -26.23 4.76 3.28
CA LEU A 284 -26.57 3.96 4.46
C LEU A 284 -26.75 4.81 5.72
N PHE A 285 -25.97 5.88 5.88
CA PHE A 285 -25.92 6.65 7.13
C PHE A 285 -26.46 8.07 6.98
N TYR A 286 -26.65 8.58 5.75
CA TYR A 286 -27.09 9.95 5.44
C TYR A 286 -26.23 11.08 6.07
N ASP A 287 -25.06 10.75 6.62
CA ASP A 287 -24.24 11.66 7.42
C ASP A 287 -23.24 12.50 6.61
N LEU A 288 -22.69 11.93 5.52
CA LEU A 288 -21.59 12.56 4.75
C LEU A 288 -21.81 12.37 3.25
N TYR A 289 -21.76 13.47 2.50
CA TYR A 289 -21.86 13.49 1.05
C TYR A 289 -20.52 13.89 0.42
N PRO A 290 -20.16 13.34 -0.75
CA PRO A 290 -18.95 13.75 -1.45
C PRO A 290 -19.10 15.19 -1.95
N GLY A 291 -18.18 16.06 -1.53
CA GLY A 291 -18.11 17.44 -1.97
C GLY A 291 -17.46 17.60 -3.35
N ILE A 292 -17.41 18.84 -3.84
CA ILE A 292 -16.77 19.19 -5.12
C ILE A 292 -15.28 18.80 -5.11
N THR A 293 -14.59 18.97 -3.97
CA THR A 293 -13.18 18.60 -3.77
C THR A 293 -12.94 17.11 -3.98
N ASN A 294 -13.84 16.24 -3.50
CA ASN A 294 -13.75 14.79 -3.68
C ASN A 294 -13.89 14.40 -5.16
N TRP A 295 -14.80 15.05 -5.90
CA TRP A 295 -14.97 14.81 -7.33
C TRP A 295 -13.77 15.28 -8.15
N ILE A 296 -13.26 16.47 -7.88
CA ILE A 296 -12.02 16.99 -8.51
C ILE A 296 -10.86 16.03 -8.24
N SER A 297 -10.71 15.59 -6.99
CA SER A 297 -9.66 14.64 -6.62
C SER A 297 -9.81 13.32 -7.37
N PHE A 298 -11.01 12.76 -7.46
CA PHE A 298 -11.27 11.49 -8.13
C PHE A 298 -10.92 11.53 -9.61
N PHE A 299 -11.50 12.47 -10.37
CA PHE A 299 -11.23 12.60 -11.80
C PHE A 299 -9.81 13.09 -12.08
N GLY A 300 -9.29 13.99 -11.25
CA GLY A 300 -7.94 14.53 -11.39
C GLY A 300 -6.87 13.47 -11.13
N THR A 301 -7.04 12.63 -10.10
CA THR A 301 -6.13 11.51 -9.83
C THR A 301 -6.21 10.48 -10.95
N ALA A 302 -7.40 10.10 -11.39
CA ALA A 302 -7.59 9.17 -12.50
C ALA A 302 -6.94 9.69 -13.80
N GLY A 303 -7.12 10.98 -14.12
CA GLY A 303 -6.50 11.64 -15.26
C GLY A 303 -4.97 11.67 -15.16
N SER A 304 -4.44 11.96 -13.97
CA SER A 304 -2.99 11.99 -13.71
C SER A 304 -2.36 10.60 -13.84
N ILE A 305 -3.02 9.56 -13.31
CA ILE A 305 -2.61 8.16 -13.47
C ILE A 305 -2.61 7.75 -14.95
N TYR A 306 -3.69 8.07 -15.66
CA TYR A 306 -3.81 7.78 -17.09
C TYR A 306 -2.69 8.46 -17.91
N TYR A 307 -2.44 9.75 -17.63
CA TYR A 307 -1.39 10.51 -18.29
C TYR A 307 0.01 9.98 -17.98
N PHE A 308 0.29 9.65 -16.70
CA PHE A 308 1.53 9.01 -16.27
C PHE A 308 1.80 7.75 -17.07
N PHE A 309 0.84 6.82 -17.10
CA PHE A 309 1.03 5.54 -17.78
C PHE A 309 1.15 5.67 -19.30
N ARG A 310 0.38 6.57 -19.91
CA ARG A 310 0.48 6.81 -21.36
C ARG A 310 1.85 7.33 -21.76
N LYS A 311 2.45 8.22 -20.96
CA LYS A 311 3.75 8.82 -21.27
C LYS A 311 4.91 7.91 -20.86
N TYR A 312 4.77 7.20 -19.75
CA TYR A 312 5.75 6.21 -19.28
C TYR A 312 6.02 5.12 -20.34
N ASP A 313 4.96 4.64 -21.01
CA ASP A 313 5.07 3.66 -22.10
C ASP A 313 5.83 4.23 -23.33
N ILE A 314 5.60 5.49 -23.67
CA ILE A 314 6.30 6.19 -24.78
C ILE A 314 7.80 6.33 -24.49
N GLU A 315 8.18 6.55 -23.23
CA GLU A 315 9.58 6.66 -22.83
C GLU A 315 10.29 5.31 -22.83
N GLN A 316 9.62 4.24 -22.39
CA GLN A 316 10.17 2.88 -22.50
C GLN A 316 10.31 2.43 -23.96
N LEU A 317 9.34 2.75 -24.82
CA LEU A 317 9.42 2.47 -26.27
C LEU A 317 10.55 3.23 -26.98
N LYS A 318 10.96 4.40 -26.47
CA LYS A 318 12.12 5.15 -26.98
C LYS A 318 13.45 4.63 -26.45
N ALA A 319 13.44 3.84 -25.37
CA ALA A 319 14.62 3.29 -24.74
C ALA A 319 15.00 1.90 -25.31
N THR A 320 15.42 1.84 -26.58
CA THR A 320 16.50 0.94 -27.11
C THR A 320 16.70 1.19 -28.62
N PRO A 321 17.93 1.08 -29.18
CA PRO A 321 19.11 0.40 -28.64
C PRO A 321 20.25 1.35 -28.25
N TYR A 322 20.80 1.19 -27.04
CA TYR A 322 22.19 1.62 -26.82
C TYR A 322 23.11 0.59 -27.48
N ILE A 323 23.83 1.09 -28.47
CA ILE A 323 24.96 0.45 -29.14
C ILE A 323 25.93 -0.02 -28.05
N LYS A 324 26.19 -1.32 -28.00
CA LYS A 324 27.40 -1.84 -27.36
C LYS A 324 28.58 -1.32 -28.18
N CYS A 325 29.36 -0.40 -27.61
CA CYS A 325 30.75 -0.21 -27.98
C CYS A 325 31.60 -1.02 -26.99
#